data_AF-A0A7J2S589-F1
#
_entry.id   AF-A0A7J2S589-F1
#
_cell.length_a   1.000
_cell.length_b   1.000
_cell.length_c   1.000
_cell.angle_alpha   90.00
_cell.angle_beta   90.00
_cell.angle_gamma   90.00
#
_symmetry.space_group_name_H-M   'P 1'
#
loop_
_entity.id
_entity.type
_entity.pdbx_description
1 polymer ?
#
loop_
_entity_poly.entity_id
_entity_poly.type
_entity_poly.pdbx_seq_one_letter_code
_entity_poly.pdbx_strand_id
1 'polypeptide(L)'
;MTDQFPNFFADADSDYNNANFVIFGIPYDKTSTFRYGAANAPSEIRKASWNFETYRFETGVDLRDLKVHDFGDLPVKDLSPENMIKEVEKTVLRFKKDEKFPIAIGGEHSVTLGIIKALKKEEFCVLSLDAHLDYRNEYEG
;
A
#
# COMPACT_ATOMS: atom_id res chain seq x y z
N MET A 1 -10.48 22.52 -18.49
CA MET A 1 -10.82 22.10 -17.12
C MET A 1 -9.84 20.99 -16.80
N THR A 2 -8.99 21.13 -15.79
CA THR A 2 -8.19 19.99 -15.34
C THR A 2 -9.15 19.06 -14.61
N ASP A 3 -9.53 17.97 -15.26
CA ASP A 3 -10.34 16.92 -14.64
C ASP A 3 -9.54 16.36 -13.46
N GLN A 4 -9.83 16.87 -12.27
CA GLN A 4 -9.14 16.49 -11.05
C GLN A 4 -9.78 15.19 -10.58
N PHE A 5 -9.21 14.06 -11.00
CA PHE A 5 -9.64 12.75 -10.54
C PHE A 5 -9.56 12.66 -9.00
N PRO A 6 -10.49 11.96 -8.34
CA PRO A 6 -10.44 11.76 -6.90
C PRO A 6 -9.11 11.14 -6.48
N ASN A 7 -8.52 11.66 -5.39
CA ASN A 7 -7.26 11.14 -4.85
C ASN A 7 -7.47 10.06 -3.79
N PHE A 8 -8.55 9.28 -3.91
CA PHE A 8 -8.87 8.14 -3.06
C PHE A 8 -9.39 6.97 -3.93
N PHE A 9 -9.24 5.76 -3.42
CA PHE A 9 -9.71 4.53 -4.04
C PHE A 9 -11.24 4.48 -4.06
N ALA A 10 -11.84 4.14 -5.21
CA ALA A 10 -13.29 4.10 -5.37
C ALA A 10 -13.96 3.22 -4.30
N ASP A 11 -15.03 3.73 -3.68
CA ASP A 11 -15.82 3.04 -2.63
C ASP A 11 -15.04 2.70 -1.34
N ALA A 12 -13.85 3.27 -1.13
CA ALA A 12 -13.09 3.18 0.12
C ALA A 12 -13.31 4.41 1.02
N ASP A 13 -14.56 4.79 1.23
CA ASP A 13 -14.99 6.04 1.88
C ASP A 13 -15.42 5.88 3.35
N SER A 14 -15.25 4.69 3.93
CA SER A 14 -15.57 4.47 5.35
C SER A 14 -14.69 5.34 6.25
N ASP A 15 -15.26 5.85 7.34
CA ASP A 15 -14.46 6.48 8.39
C ASP A 15 -13.41 5.52 8.95
N TYR A 16 -12.19 6.02 9.19
CA TYR A 16 -11.08 5.21 9.72
C TYR A 16 -11.50 4.38 10.96
N ASN A 17 -12.26 4.98 11.88
CA ASN A 17 -12.69 4.31 13.11
C ASN A 17 -13.66 3.14 12.85
N ASN A 18 -14.45 3.21 11.78
CA ASN A 18 -15.43 2.19 11.41
C ASN A 18 -14.88 1.18 10.41
N ALA A 19 -13.74 1.45 9.79
CA ALA A 19 -13.12 0.60 8.79
C ALA A 19 -12.41 -0.62 9.39
N ASN A 20 -12.61 -1.76 8.73
CA ASN A 20 -11.89 -3.01 8.96
C ASN A 20 -10.63 -3.11 8.10
N PHE A 21 -10.67 -2.54 6.89
CA PHE A 21 -9.55 -2.53 5.94
C PHE A 21 -9.06 -1.10 5.72
N VAL A 22 -7.75 -0.93 5.64
CA VAL A 22 -7.13 0.38 5.40
C VAL A 22 -6.21 0.31 4.20
N ILE A 23 -6.58 0.98 3.12
CA ILE A 23 -5.72 1.20 1.96
C ILE A 23 -4.80 2.38 2.28
N PHE A 24 -3.51 2.27 1.96
CA PHE A 24 -2.56 3.37 2.10
C PHE A 24 -1.46 3.27 1.05
N GLY A 25 -1.01 4.42 0.55
CA GLY A 25 0.03 4.52 -0.47
C GLY A 25 1.42 4.73 0.12
N ILE A 26 2.43 4.12 -0.49
CA ILE A 26 3.85 4.30 -0.15
C ILE A 26 4.57 4.77 -1.43
N PRO A 27 4.46 6.07 -1.81
CA PRO A 27 5.00 6.60 -3.06
C PRO A 27 6.54 6.75 -3.00
N TYR A 28 7.25 5.62 -3.08
CA TYR A 28 8.71 5.53 -2.94
C TYR A 28 9.32 4.69 -4.07
N ASP A 29 10.41 5.18 -4.66
CA ASP A 29 11.03 4.59 -5.88
C ASP A 29 12.50 5.01 -6.04
N LYS A 30 13.22 5.20 -4.92
CA LYS A 30 14.59 5.74 -4.94
C LYS A 30 15.66 4.69 -5.21
N THR A 31 15.38 3.41 -4.95
CA THR A 31 16.34 2.31 -5.14
C THR A 31 16.02 1.46 -6.37
N SER A 32 15.08 1.89 -7.21
CA SER A 32 14.78 1.24 -8.49
C SER A 32 15.97 1.27 -9.44
N THR A 33 16.21 0.13 -10.09
CA THR A 33 17.40 -0.09 -10.90
C THR A 33 17.27 0.33 -12.36
N PHE A 34 16.13 0.07 -13.01
CA PHE A 34 16.01 0.25 -14.47
C PHE A 34 15.05 1.36 -14.88
N ARG A 35 13.81 1.35 -14.36
CA ARG A 35 12.79 2.35 -14.68
C ARG A 35 12.28 2.98 -13.40
N TYR A 36 12.26 4.30 -13.40
CA TYR A 36 11.57 5.10 -12.39
C TYR A 36 10.13 5.37 -12.81
N GLY A 37 9.29 5.67 -11.83
CA GLY A 37 7.87 5.97 -11.97
C GLY A 37 6.98 5.18 -11.03
N ALA A 38 7.50 4.17 -10.32
CA ALA A 38 6.70 3.34 -9.43
C ALA A 38 6.11 4.14 -8.26
N ALA A 39 6.76 5.23 -7.84
CA ALA A 39 6.22 6.15 -6.84
C ALA A 39 4.88 6.81 -7.24
N ASN A 40 4.52 6.81 -8.53
CA ASN A 40 3.22 7.31 -8.99
C ASN A 40 2.10 6.25 -8.90
N ALA A 41 2.44 4.97 -8.68
CA ALA A 41 1.47 3.88 -8.67
C ALA A 41 0.31 4.07 -7.69
N PRO A 42 0.49 4.60 -6.45
CA PRO A 42 -0.65 4.88 -5.57
C PRO A 42 -1.68 5.81 -6.20
N SER A 43 -1.25 6.86 -6.90
CA SER A 43 -2.17 7.78 -7.57
C SER A 43 -2.83 7.13 -8.79
N GLU A 44 -2.06 6.42 -9.63
CA GLU A 44 -2.58 5.81 -10.85
C GLU A 44 -3.54 4.64 -10.56
N ILE A 45 -3.30 3.85 -9.52
CA ILE A 45 -4.21 2.78 -9.08
C ILE A 45 -5.52 3.38 -8.57
N ARG A 46 -5.46 4.46 -7.77
CA ARG A 46 -6.68 5.16 -7.35
C ARG A 46 -7.48 5.67 -8.54
N LYS A 47 -6.84 6.32 -9.52
CA LYS A 47 -7.52 6.75 -10.76
C LYS A 47 -8.18 5.58 -11.50
N ALA A 48 -7.45 4.48 -11.66
CA ALA A 48 -7.94 3.29 -12.36
C ALA A 48 -9.10 2.59 -11.62
N SER A 49 -9.14 2.67 -10.28
CA SER A 49 -10.19 2.01 -9.47
C SER A 49 -11.61 2.46 -9.80
N TRP A 50 -11.77 3.69 -10.30
CA TRP A 50 -13.08 4.26 -10.70
C TRP A 50 -13.66 3.66 -11.98
N ASN A 51 -12.92 2.80 -12.67
CA ASN A 51 -13.35 2.21 -13.95
C ASN A 51 -13.86 0.76 -13.81
N PHE A 52 -13.93 0.21 -12.60
CA PHE A 52 -14.43 -1.16 -12.38
C PHE A 52 -15.74 -1.14 -11.59
N GLU A 53 -16.56 -2.17 -11.82
CA GLU A 53 -17.78 -2.41 -11.05
C GLU A 53 -17.44 -2.81 -9.61
N THR A 54 -18.23 -2.35 -8.64
CA THR A 54 -18.03 -2.69 -7.22
C THR A 54 -18.35 -4.14 -6.91
N TYR A 55 -19.23 -4.76 -7.71
CA TYR A 55 -19.67 -6.13 -7.53
C TYR A 55 -18.85 -7.12 -8.37
N ARG A 56 -18.29 -8.13 -7.71
CA ARG A 56 -17.55 -9.22 -8.35
C ARG A 56 -18.38 -10.50 -8.42
N PHE A 57 -18.77 -10.90 -9.62
CA PHE A 57 -19.62 -12.07 -9.88
C PHE A 57 -19.02 -13.39 -9.37
N GLU A 58 -17.71 -13.61 -9.52
CA GLU A 58 -17.08 -14.89 -9.17
C GLU A 58 -17.06 -15.16 -7.67
N THR A 59 -17.00 -14.10 -6.86
CA THR A 59 -16.97 -14.20 -5.40
C THR A 59 -18.29 -13.81 -4.74
N GLY A 60 -19.20 -13.17 -5.49
CA GLY A 60 -20.45 -12.63 -4.97
C GLY A 60 -20.27 -11.48 -3.97
N VAL A 61 -19.10 -10.82 -3.99
CA VAL A 61 -18.74 -9.76 -3.04
C VAL A 61 -18.95 -8.41 -3.71
N ASP A 62 -19.60 -7.48 -3.01
CA ASP A 62 -19.66 -6.06 -3.36
C ASP A 62 -18.68 -5.30 -2.48
N LEU A 63 -17.82 -4.47 -3.08
CA LEU A 63 -16.89 -3.61 -2.33
C LEU A 63 -17.62 -2.68 -1.37
N ARG A 64 -18.84 -2.24 -1.73
CA ARG A 64 -19.66 -1.32 -0.91
C ARG A 64 -20.15 -1.96 0.39
N ASP A 65 -20.17 -3.29 0.47
CA ASP A 65 -20.54 -4.02 1.69
C ASP A 65 -19.34 -4.15 2.66
N LEU A 66 -18.14 -3.78 2.22
CA LEU A 66 -16.92 -3.81 3.02
C LEU A 66 -16.64 -2.44 3.64
N LYS A 67 -16.17 -2.43 4.88
CA LYS A 67 -15.75 -1.19 5.55
C LYS A 67 -14.29 -0.89 5.25
N VAL A 68 -14.03 -0.18 4.16
CA VAL A 68 -12.70 0.15 3.65
C VAL A 68 -12.45 1.65 3.77
N HIS A 69 -11.28 2.03 4.28
CA HIS A 69 -10.83 3.41 4.37
C HIS A 69 -9.56 3.61 3.54
N ASP A 70 -9.54 4.56 2.62
CA ASP A 70 -8.29 5.04 2.01
C ASP A 70 -7.64 6.11 2.90
N PHE A 71 -6.52 5.74 3.52
CA PHE A 71 -5.73 6.58 4.42
C PHE A 71 -4.87 7.61 3.68
N GLY A 72 -4.85 7.58 2.34
CA GLY A 72 -4.00 8.44 1.52
C GLY A 72 -2.56 7.93 1.45
N ASP A 73 -1.63 8.84 1.13
CA ASP A 73 -0.21 8.51 0.94
C ASP A 73 0.62 8.84 2.18
N LEU A 74 1.58 7.97 2.50
CA LEU A 74 2.58 8.26 3.51
C LEU A 74 3.57 9.30 3.02
N PRO A 75 4.04 10.21 3.90
CA PRO A 75 5.00 11.26 3.56
C PRO A 75 6.43 10.71 3.47
N VAL A 76 6.66 9.71 2.61
CA VAL A 76 7.93 8.97 2.52
C VAL A 76 8.82 9.40 1.35
N LYS A 77 8.28 10.14 0.39
CA LYS A 77 8.93 10.45 -0.90
C LYS A 77 10.34 11.01 -0.74
N ASP A 78 10.56 11.86 0.26
CA ASP A 78 11.85 12.54 0.45
C ASP A 78 12.76 11.84 1.46
N LEU A 79 12.32 10.75 2.09
CA LEU A 79 13.09 10.04 3.12
C LEU A 79 14.25 9.22 2.53
N SER A 80 15.23 8.90 3.39
CA SER A 80 16.21 7.83 3.10
C SER A 80 15.51 6.47 3.15
N PRO A 81 16.07 5.41 2.54
CA PRO A 81 15.47 4.08 2.57
C PRO A 81 15.18 3.59 3.99
N GLU A 82 16.11 3.80 4.93
CA GLU A 82 15.97 3.38 6.33
C GLU A 82 14.83 4.13 7.03
N ASN A 83 14.69 5.42 6.76
CA ASN A 83 13.65 6.24 7.36
C ASN A 83 12.28 5.97 6.74
N MET A 84 12.22 5.67 5.43
CA MET A 84 11.01 5.16 4.78
C MET A 84 10.56 3.85 5.45
N ILE A 85 11.47 2.88 5.62
CA ILE A 85 11.16 1.60 6.26
C ILE A 85 10.59 1.81 7.67
N LYS A 86 11.19 2.72 8.47
CA LYS A 86 10.72 3.05 9.82
C LYS A 86 9.33 3.69 9.81
N GLU A 87 9.04 4.57 8.86
CA GLU A 87 7.73 5.23 8.78
C GLU A 87 6.63 4.24 8.35
N VAL A 88 6.94 3.33 7.43
CA VAL A 88 6.03 2.23 7.05
C VAL A 88 5.80 1.29 8.24
N GLU A 89 6.86 0.86 8.93
CA GLU A 89 6.77 0.00 10.13
C GLU A 89 5.87 0.64 11.20
N LYS A 90 6.12 1.92 11.53
CA LYS A 90 5.34 2.68 12.51
C LYS A 90 3.87 2.78 12.12
N THR A 91 3.59 3.02 10.84
CA THR A 91 2.22 3.14 10.32
C THR A 91 1.48 1.81 10.41
N VAL A 92 2.09 0.71 9.99
CA VAL A 92 1.47 -0.63 10.06
C VAL A 92 1.24 -1.05 11.52
N LEU A 93 2.17 -0.74 12.42
CA LEU A 93 1.98 -0.97 13.86
C LEU A 93 0.76 -0.20 14.41
N ARG A 94 0.51 1.03 13.93
CA ARG A 94 -0.69 1.79 14.30
C ARG A 94 -1.96 1.10 13.80
N PHE A 95 -2.01 0.74 12.51
CA PHE A 95 -3.19 0.06 11.95
C PHE A 95 -3.50 -1.23 12.69
N LYS A 96 -2.48 -2.02 13.01
CA LYS A 96 -2.63 -3.24 13.79
C LYS A 96 -3.12 -2.98 15.21
N LYS A 97 -2.59 -1.96 15.89
CA LYS A 97 -3.05 -1.56 17.24
C LYS A 97 -4.53 -1.17 17.22
N ASP A 98 -4.99 -0.57 16.12
CA ASP A 98 -6.37 -0.16 15.90
C ASP A 98 -7.24 -1.30 15.29
N GLU A 99 -6.73 -2.55 15.32
CA GLU A 99 -7.37 -3.79 14.82
C GLU A 99 -7.80 -3.71 13.35
N LYS A 100 -6.99 -3.07 12.51
CA LYS A 100 -7.24 -2.88 11.08
C LYS A 100 -6.36 -3.77 10.23
N PHE A 101 -6.91 -4.23 9.11
CA PHE A 101 -6.18 -4.96 8.09
C PHE A 101 -5.53 -3.98 7.09
N PRO A 102 -4.18 -3.91 7.03
CA PRO A 102 -3.49 -2.98 6.15
C PRO A 102 -3.41 -3.50 4.70
N ILE A 103 -3.69 -2.63 3.73
CA ILE A 103 -3.56 -2.87 2.29
C ILE A 103 -2.63 -1.78 1.73
N ALA A 104 -1.38 -2.13 1.48
CA ALA A 104 -0.40 -1.18 0.97
C ALA A 104 -0.42 -1.12 -0.57
N ILE A 105 -0.42 0.08 -1.13
CA ILE A 105 -0.09 0.33 -2.53
C ILE A 105 1.31 0.94 -2.57
N GLY A 106 2.30 0.15 -2.96
CA GLY A 106 3.69 0.56 -2.95
C GLY A 106 4.12 1.40 -4.16
N GLY A 107 5.42 1.67 -4.23
CA GLY A 107 6.13 1.96 -5.45
C GLY A 107 7.11 0.83 -5.75
N GLU A 108 8.31 0.88 -5.18
CA GLU A 108 9.29 -0.20 -5.26
C GLU A 108 9.07 -1.32 -4.22
N HIS A 109 9.71 -2.48 -4.41
CA HIS A 109 9.49 -3.66 -3.57
C HIS A 109 10.10 -3.55 -2.16
N SER A 110 11.09 -2.67 -1.97
CA SER A 110 11.79 -2.47 -0.68
C SER A 110 10.85 -2.02 0.45
N VAL A 111 9.73 -1.35 0.11
CA VAL A 111 8.73 -0.86 1.07
C VAL A 111 8.11 -1.99 1.90
N THR A 112 8.07 -3.22 1.34
CA THR A 112 7.56 -4.42 2.01
C THR A 112 8.34 -4.72 3.29
N LEU A 113 9.63 -4.39 3.35
CA LEU A 113 10.44 -4.64 4.55
C LEU A 113 9.91 -3.89 5.78
N GLY A 114 9.35 -2.68 5.61
CA GLY A 114 8.70 -1.95 6.71
C GLY A 114 7.47 -2.67 7.23
N ILE A 115 6.67 -3.25 6.33
CA ILE A 115 5.47 -4.04 6.68
C ILE A 115 5.88 -5.30 7.46
N ILE A 116 6.86 -6.05 6.95
CA ILE A 116 7.33 -7.29 7.59
C ILE A 116 7.92 -7.03 8.98
N LYS A 117 8.65 -5.93 9.16
CA LYS A 117 9.17 -5.55 10.49
C LYS A 117 8.05 -5.32 11.51
N ALA A 118 6.93 -4.73 11.10
CA ALA A 118 5.77 -4.52 11.97
C ALA A 118 5.12 -5.84 12.42
N LEU A 119 5.22 -6.90 11.61
CA LEU A 119 4.66 -8.24 11.87
C LEU A 119 5.64 -9.18 12.59
N LYS A 120 6.88 -8.76 12.86
CA LYS A 120 7.97 -9.62 13.36
C LYS A 120 7.65 -10.41 14.65
N LYS A 121 6.67 -9.98 15.44
CA LYS A 121 6.26 -10.64 16.69
C LYS A 121 5.15 -11.70 16.50
N GLU A 122 4.66 -11.87 15.29
CA GLU A 122 3.58 -12.78 14.95
C GLU A 122 4.11 -14.02 14.23
N GLU A 123 3.37 -15.11 14.31
CA GLU A 123 3.56 -16.22 13.38
C GLU A 123 2.86 -15.88 12.07
N PHE A 124 3.63 -15.76 10.99
CA PHE A 124 3.12 -15.51 9.66
C PHE A 124 3.93 -16.28 8.61
N CYS A 125 3.34 -16.41 7.42
CA CYS A 125 4.01 -16.88 6.22
C CYS A 125 4.04 -15.76 5.19
N VAL A 126 5.10 -15.68 4.39
CA VAL A 126 5.20 -14.75 3.26
C VAL A 126 4.95 -15.49 1.97
N LEU A 127 3.90 -15.10 1.25
CA LEU A 127 3.70 -15.46 -0.15
C LEU A 127 4.19 -14.30 -1.02
N SER A 128 5.32 -14.50 -1.71
CA SER A 128 5.86 -13.52 -2.66
C SER A 128 5.52 -13.93 -4.09
N LEU A 129 4.94 -12.99 -4.85
CA LEU A 129 4.68 -13.14 -6.27
C LEU A 129 5.58 -12.16 -7.02
N ASP A 130 6.75 -12.63 -7.44
CA ASP A 130 7.74 -11.83 -8.13
C ASP A 130 8.45 -12.65 -9.21
N ALA A 131 8.81 -12.00 -10.32
CA ALA A 131 9.68 -12.58 -11.33
C ALA A 131 11.14 -12.67 -10.87
N HIS A 132 11.52 -11.90 -9.86
CA HIS A 132 12.84 -11.85 -9.26
C HIS A 132 12.80 -12.34 -7.82
N LEU A 133 13.86 -13.02 -7.37
CA LEU A 133 13.91 -13.56 -6.01
C LEU A 133 14.16 -12.50 -4.93
N ASP A 134 14.71 -11.34 -5.31
CA ASP A 134 15.09 -10.25 -4.41
C ASP A 134 15.86 -10.69 -3.15
N TYR A 135 16.71 -11.71 -3.33
CA TYR A 135 17.46 -12.39 -2.26
C TYR A 135 18.96 -12.04 -2.25
N ARG A 136 19.32 -10.88 -2.79
CA ARG A 136 20.72 -10.40 -2.75
C ARG A 136 21.04 -9.90 -1.35
N ASN A 137 22.27 -10.12 -0.89
CA ASN A 137 22.74 -9.55 0.37
C ASN A 137 22.74 -8.00 0.32
N GLU A 138 23.06 -7.45 -0.84
CA GLU A 138 23.24 -6.02 -1.06
C GLU A 138 23.08 -5.68 -2.56
N TYR A 139 22.65 -4.47 -2.88
CA TYR A 139 22.66 -3.92 -4.23
C TYR A 139 22.89 -2.39 -4.16
N GLU A 140 24.02 -1.93 -4.71
CA GLU A 140 24.45 -0.52 -4.70
C GLU A 140 24.78 0.11 -3.32
N GLY A 141 24.97 -0.69 -2.25
CA GLY A 141 25.56 -0.24 -0.97
C GLY A 141 25.13 -0.97 0.29
#